data_AF-A0A954Q4I1-F1
#
_entry.id   AF-A0A954Q4I1-F1
#
_cell.length_a   1.000
_cell.length_b   1.000
_cell.length_c   1.000
_cell.angle_alpha   90.00
_cell.angle_beta   90.00
_cell.angle_gamma   90.00
#
_symmetry.space_group_name_H-M   'P 1'
#
loop_
_entity.id
_entity.type
_entity.pdbx_description
1 polymer ?
#
loop_
_entity_poly.entity_id
_entity_poly.type
_entity_poly.pdbx_seq_one_letter_code
_entity_poly.pdbx_strand_id
1 'polypeptide(L)' 'MAVQELEREGASLVTVDEVIKLLESDSWRQTNDDESCRLFRHDSKSEIVTLSGKLEHIVPKGVLRSLLRHVQLSEEP' A
#
# COMPACT_ATOMS: atom_id res chain seq x y z
N MET A 1 -13.35 4.58 -1.99
CA MET A 1 -14.23 3.43 -2.35
C MET A 1 -13.46 2.12 -2.40
N ALA A 2 -12.23 2.04 -2.92
CA ALA A 2 -11.41 0.81 -2.92
C ALA A 2 -10.96 0.31 -1.52
N VAL A 3 -10.67 1.23 -0.59
CA VAL A 3 -10.23 0.88 0.77
C VAL A 3 -11.30 0.18 1.62
N GLN A 4 -12.58 0.49 1.42
CA GLN A 4 -13.67 -0.15 2.16
C GLN A 4 -13.98 -1.57 1.66
N GLU A 5 -13.60 -1.89 0.43
CA GLU A 5 -13.79 -3.22 -0.18
C GLU A 5 -12.71 -4.20 0.30
N LEU A 6 -11.45 -3.73 0.42
CA LEU A 6 -10.35 -4.50 1.03
C LEU A 6 -10.58 -4.83 2.52
N GLU A 7 -11.30 -3.99 3.27
CA GLU A 7 -11.61 -4.26 4.67
C GLU A 7 -12.85 -5.15 4.87
N ARG A 8 -13.82 -5.13 3.95
CA ARG A 8 -15.03 -5.96 4.01
C ARG A 8 -14.81 -7.40 3.56
N GLU A 9 -13.91 -7.63 2.61
CA GLU A 9 -13.70 -8.93 1.98
C GLU A 9 -12.30 -9.49 2.33
N GLY A 10 -12.09 -9.79 3.61
CA GLY A 10 -10.98 -10.65 4.03
C GLY A 10 -9.62 -9.96 4.10
N ALA A 11 -9.31 -9.42 5.29
CA ALA A 11 -7.95 -9.12 5.74
C ALA A 11 -7.03 -10.36 5.86
N SER A 12 -7.24 -11.41 5.07
CA SER A 12 -6.56 -12.70 5.22
C SER A 12 -5.46 -12.94 4.19
N LEU A 13 -5.47 -12.32 2.99
CA LEU A 13 -4.47 -12.58 1.93
C LEU A 13 -4.26 -11.37 0.97
N VAL A 14 -4.04 -10.16 1.48
CA VAL A 14 -3.67 -9.03 0.61
C VAL A 14 -2.22 -9.21 0.15
N THR A 15 -1.96 -9.20 -1.16
CA THR A 15 -0.60 -9.33 -1.71
C THR A 15 0.07 -7.98 -1.90
N VAL A 16 1.41 -7.96 -2.04
CA VAL A 16 2.17 -6.74 -2.33
C VAL A 16 1.67 -6.09 -3.63
N ASP A 17 1.33 -6.88 -4.65
CA ASP A 17 0.75 -6.39 -5.91
C ASP A 17 -0.55 -5.59 -5.69
N GLU A 18 -1.47 -6.10 -4.87
CA GLU A 18 -2.73 -5.42 -4.57
C GLU A 18 -2.50 -4.10 -3.81
N VAL A 19 -1.51 -4.06 -2.90
CA VAL A 19 -1.14 -2.82 -2.21
C VAL A 19 -0.54 -1.80 -3.19
N ILE A 20 0.28 -2.24 -4.14
CA ILE A 20 0.87 -1.36 -5.16
C ILE A 20 -0.25 -0.72 -6.00
N LYS A 21 -1.20 -1.51 -6.51
CA LYS A 21 -2.33 -0.99 -7.28
C LYS A 21 -3.16 0.02 -6.48
N LEU A 22 -3.35 -0.23 -5.18
CA LEU A 22 -4.06 0.68 -4.30
C LEU A 22 -3.32 2.01 -4.12
N LEU A 23 -1.99 1.96 -3.98
CA LEU A 23 -1.15 3.15 -3.92
C LEU A 23 -1.15 3.91 -5.26
N GLU A 24 -1.00 3.23 -6.39
CA GLU A 24 -1.05 3.85 -7.72
C GLU A 24 -2.40 4.52 -8.00
N SER A 25 -3.50 3.91 -7.54
CA SER A 25 -4.84 4.51 -7.62
C SER A 25 -4.98 5.79 -6.77
N ASP A 26 -4.19 5.95 -5.72
CA ASP A 26 -4.09 7.17 -4.91
C ASP A 26 -2.96 8.09 -5.41
N SER A 27 -2.53 7.96 -6.68
CA SER A 27 -1.47 8.80 -7.28
C SER A 27 -0.08 8.68 -6.65
N TRP A 28 0.20 7.59 -5.91
CA TRP A 28 1.57 7.26 -5.52
C TRP A 28 2.32 6.67 -6.71
N ARG A 29 3.61 7.00 -6.83
CA ARG A 29 4.48 6.51 -7.90
C ARG A 29 5.74 5.89 -7.33
N GLN A 30 6.13 4.75 -7.90
CA GLN A 30 7.40 4.12 -7.59
C GLN A 30 8.55 5.03 -8.10
N THR A 31 9.50 5.35 -7.24
CA THR A 31 10.61 6.27 -7.55
C THR A 31 11.93 5.57 -7.85
N ASN A 32 12.02 4.27 -7.57
CA ASN A 32 13.21 3.46 -7.80
C ASN A 32 12.92 2.29 -8.73
N ASP A 33 13.94 1.72 -9.34
CA ASP A 33 13.83 0.60 -10.28
C ASP A 33 14.05 -0.77 -9.59
N ASP A 34 13.83 -0.86 -8.27
CA ASP A 34 14.05 -2.10 -7.51
C ASP A 34 12.75 -2.87 -7.29
N GLU A 35 12.75 -4.11 -7.74
CA GLU A 35 11.57 -4.98 -7.74
C GLU A 35 11.26 -5.57 -6.36
N SER A 36 12.29 -5.67 -5.51
CA SER A 36 12.27 -6.34 -4.19
C SER A 36 11.96 -5.37 -3.05
N CYS A 37 12.30 -4.09 -3.23
CA CYS A 37 12.12 -2.99 -2.29
C CYS A 37 11.70 -1.75 -3.07
N ARG A 38 10.40 -1.50 -3.14
CA ARG A 38 9.82 -0.41 -3.90
C ARG A 38 9.64 0.80 -3.01
N LEU A 39 10.14 1.94 -3.47
CA LEU A 39 9.98 3.22 -2.82
C LEU A 39 8.89 4.00 -3.55
N PHE A 40 7.87 4.42 -2.84
CA PHE A 40 6.74 5.18 -3.37
C PHE A 40 6.77 6.60 -2.84
N ARG A 41 6.50 7.56 -3.73
CA ARG A 41 6.28 8.95 -3.38
C ARG A 41 4.93 9.41 -3.93
N HIS A 42 4.22 10.19 -3.15
CA HIS A 42 3.01 10.88 -3.58
C HIS A 42 3.35 12.29 -4.03
N ASP A 43 2.64 12.81 -5.03
CA ASP A 43 2.92 14.16 -5.56
C ASP A 43 2.52 15.25 -4.56
N SER A 44 1.40 15.07 -3.86
CA SER A 44 0.88 16.04 -2.88
C SER A 44 1.31 15.79 -1.44
N LYS A 45 1.89 14.62 -1.11
CA LYS A 45 2.30 14.27 0.27
C LYS A 45 3.82 14.16 0.29
N SER A 46 4.46 14.83 1.24
CA SER A 46 5.92 14.85 1.36
C SER A 46 6.52 13.53 1.86
N GLU A 47 5.69 12.57 2.23
CA GLU A 47 6.08 11.29 2.80
C GLU A 47 6.51 10.28 1.71
N ILE A 48 7.43 9.41 2.09
CA ILE A 48 7.94 8.33 1.23
C ILE A 48 7.58 7.02 1.90
N VAL A 49 7.00 6.09 1.14
CA VAL A 49 6.63 4.77 1.64
C VAL A 49 7.47 3.70 0.98
N THR A 50 8.01 2.81 1.80
CA THR A 50 8.77 1.66 1.31
C THR A 50 7.94 0.39 1.46
N LEU A 51 7.79 -0.33 0.35
CA LEU A 51 7.19 -1.65 0.29
C LEU A 51 8.25 -2.67 -0.11
N SER A 52 8.60 -3.55 0.83
CA SER A 52 9.51 -4.66 0.58
C SER A 52 8.74 -5.96 0.39
N GLY A 53 9.19 -6.78 -0.56
CA GLY A 53 8.62 -8.08 -0.84
C GLY A 53 8.35 -8.30 -2.33
N LYS A 54 8.20 -9.57 -2.70
CA LYS A 54 7.77 -9.95 -4.05
C LYS A 54 6.27 -9.66 -4.21
N LEU A 55 5.84 -9.41 -5.44
CA LEU A 55 4.45 -9.12 -5.80
C LEU A 55 3.45 -10.14 -5.25
N GLU A 56 3.82 -11.42 -5.26
CA GLU A 56 3.02 -12.56 -4.79
C GLU A 56 2.99 -12.72 -3.26
N HIS A 57 3.84 -12.02 -2.51
CA HIS A 57 3.88 -12.16 -1.06
C HIS A 57 2.67 -11.51 -0.41
N ILE A 58 2.15 -12.18 0.63
CA ILE A 58 1.05 -11.67 1.45
C ILE A 58 1.59 -10.64 2.44
N VAL A 59 0.98 -9.47 2.46
CA VAL A 59 1.26 -8.40 3.41
C VAL A 59 0.55 -8.71 4.74
N PRO A 60 1.28 -8.79 5.86
CA PRO A 60 0.65 -8.99 7.16
C PRO A 60 -0.33 -7.86 7.48
N LYS A 61 -1.49 -8.21 8.04
CA LYS A 61 -2.56 -7.24 8.38
C LYS A 61 -2.08 -6.03 9.19
N GLY A 62 -1.15 -6.23 10.13
CA GLY A 62 -0.58 -5.13 10.93
C GLY A 62 0.28 -4.18 10.09
N VAL A 63 1.04 -4.71 9.13
CA VAL A 63 1.84 -3.91 8.20
C VAL A 63 0.92 -3.13 7.27
N LEU A 64 -0.11 -3.79 6.71
CA LEU A 64 -1.10 -3.15 5.87
C LEU A 64 -1.80 -1.99 6.59
N ARG A 65 -2.28 -2.19 7.82
CA ARG A 65 -2.91 -1.11 8.61
C ARG A 65 -1.96 0.04 8.90
N SER A 66 -0.71 -0.26 9.22
CA SER A 66 0.29 0.77 9.51
C SER A 66 0.60 1.58 8.25
N LEU A 67 0.72 0.90 7.11
CA LEU A 67 0.93 1.51 5.80
C LEU A 67 -0.26 2.40 5.42
N LEU A 68 -1.50 1.88 5.46
CA LEU A 68 -2.70 2.64 5.12
C LEU A 68 -2.87 3.90 5.97
N ARG A 69 -2.51 3.82 7.26
CA ARG A 69 -2.47 4.98 8.16
C ARG A 69 -1.41 6.00 7.73
N HIS A 70 -0.21 5.53 7.36
CA HIS A 70 0.90 6.37 6.92
C HIS A 70 0.58 7.10 5.61
N VAL A 71 -0.09 6.42 4.67
CA VAL A 71 -0.54 7.04 3.42
C VAL A 71 -1.88 7.77 3.53
N GLN A 72 -2.46 7.85 4.74
CA GLN A 72 -3.73 8.52 5.04
C GLN A 72 -4.90 8.03 4.17
N LEU A 73 -4.88 6.74 3.81
CA LEU A 73 -5.92 6.10 2.99
C LEU A 73 -7.02 5.43 3.82
N SER A 74 -6.81 5.25 5.13
CA SER A 74 -7.85 4.82 6.06
C SER A 74 -8.44 6.03 6.78
N GLU A 75 -9.70 6.35 6.48
CA GLU A 75 -10.54 7.19 7.36
C GLU A 75 -11.20 6.29 8.41
N GLU A 76 -10.52 6.01 9.51
CA GLU A 76 -11.19 5.80 10.80
C GLU A 76 -10.36 6.44 11.93
N PRO A 77 -10.98 7.24 12.83
CA PRO A 77 -10.32 7.94 13.93
C PRO A 77 -9.78 7.02 15.05
#